data_AF-A0A7G8VCI6-F1
#
_entry.id   AF-A0A7G8VCI6-F1
#
_cell.length_a   1.000
_cell.length_b   1.000
_cell.length_c   1.000
_cell.angle_alpha   90.00
_cell.angle_beta   90.00
_cell.angle_gamma   90.00
#
_symmetry.space_group_name_H-M   'P 1'
#
loop_
_entity.id
_entity.type
_entity.pdbx_description
1 polymer ?
#
loop_
_entity_poly.entity_id
_entity_poly.type
_entity_poly.pdbx_seq_one_letter_code
_entity_poly.pdbx_strand_id
1 'polypeptide(L)' 'MVHPVIELFEQRAALLEMQGSSAGLDGAIANLAAWMALAQDHLTADDWVVLGEIGGTLYREGASRRRP' A
#
# COMPACT_ATOMS: atom_id res chain seq x y z
N MET A 1 -8.59 -17.09 -14.61
CA MET A 1 -8.62 -15.70 -15.12
C MET A 1 -8.10 -14.83 -13.99
N VAL A 2 -6.99 -14.12 -14.18
CA VAL A 2 -6.45 -13.22 -13.13
C VAL A 2 -7.34 -11.98 -13.05
N HIS A 3 -7.61 -11.51 -11.84
CA HIS A 3 -8.43 -10.32 -11.61
C HIS A 3 -7.70 -9.08 -12.16
N PRO A 4 -8.32 -8.20 -12.97
CA PRO A 4 -7.62 -7.09 -13.64
C PRO A 4 -6.84 -6.15 -12.70
N VAL A 5 -7.34 -5.96 -11.48
CA VAL A 5 -6.64 -5.15 -10.45
C VAL A 5 -5.38 -5.85 -9.92
N ILE A 6 -5.37 -7.18 -9.85
CA ILE A 6 -4.18 -7.94 -9.45
C ILE A 6 -3.11 -7.83 -10.54
N GLU A 7 -3.50 -7.93 -11.82
CA GLU A 7 -2.57 -7.74 -12.94
C GLU A 7 -1.94 -6.34 -12.93
N LEU A 8 -2.73 -5.30 -12.60
CA LEU A 8 -2.18 -3.96 -12.39
C LEU A 8 -1.13 -3.93 -11.27
N PHE A 9 -1.38 -4.62 -10.15
CA PHE A 9 -0.40 -4.70 -9.05
C PHE A 9 0.90 -5.38 -9.48
N GLU A 10 0.81 -6.48 -10.23
CA GLU A 10 1.98 -7.18 -10.79
C GLU A 10 2.78 -6.27 -11.72
N GLN A 11 2.12 -5.55 -12.62
CA GLN A 11 2.77 -4.60 -13.53
C GLN A 11 3.47 -3.46 -12.76
N ARG A 12 2.85 -2.94 -11.70
CA ARG A 12 3.45 -1.89 -10.88
C ARG A 12 4.63 -2.39 -10.05
N ALA A 13 4.56 -3.62 -9.53
CA ALA A 13 5.68 -4.25 -8.84
C ALA A 13 6.88 -4.42 -9.77
N ALA A 14 6.67 -4.95 -10.98
CA ALA A 14 7.72 -5.10 -11.98
C ALA A 14 8.37 -3.76 -12.37
N LEU A 15 7.59 -2.69 -12.49
CA LEU A 15 8.11 -1.34 -12.75
C LEU A 15 8.99 -0.82 -11.60
N LEU A 16 8.58 -1.03 -10.35
CA LEU A 16 9.35 -0.61 -9.17
C LEU A 16 10.68 -1.36 -9.08
N GLU A 17 10.69 -2.66 -9.38
CA GLU A 17 11.89 -3.49 -9.45
C GLU A 17 12.85 -2.98 -10.54
N MET A 18 12.35 -2.72 -11.75
CA MET A 18 13.16 -2.20 -12.86
C MET A 18 13.76 -0.82 -12.57
N GLN A 19 13.06 0.03 -11.81
CA GLN A 19 13.55 1.36 -11.43
C GLN A 19 14.63 1.31 -10.34
N GLY A 20 14.95 0.13 -9.80
CA GLY A 20 15.84 0.01 -8.64
C GLY A 20 15.30 0.78 -7.44
N SER A 21 13.99 0.96 -7.36
CA SER A 21 13.36 1.82 -6.35
C SER A 21 13.59 1.22 -4.97
N SER A 22 14.28 1.95 -4.10
CA SER A 22 14.43 1.57 -2.69
C SER A 22 13.20 1.96 -1.86
N ALA A 23 12.08 2.33 -2.50
CA ALA A 23 10.85 2.68 -1.83
C ALA A 23 10.35 1.45 -1.05
N GLY A 24 10.73 1.40 0.22
CA GLY A 24 10.34 0.34 1.13
C GLY A 24 8.87 0.48 1.54
N LEU A 25 8.44 -0.47 2.36
CA LEU A 25 7.08 -0.51 2.91
C LEU A 25 6.68 0.82 3.57
N ASP A 26 7.61 1.52 4.21
CA ASP A 26 7.35 2.82 4.85
C ASP A 26 6.90 3.92 3.88
N GLY A 27 7.51 3.97 2.69
CA GLY A 27 7.10 4.93 1.66
C GLY A 27 5.70 4.61 1.12
N ALA A 28 5.40 3.34 0.93
CA ALA A 28 4.08 2.90 0.49
C ALA A 28 2.99 3.21 1.55
N ILE A 29 3.29 2.98 2.83
CA ILE A 29 2.38 3.31 3.94
C ILE A 29 2.13 4.81 4.02
N ALA A 30 3.19 5.63 3.92
CA ALA A 30 3.05 7.08 3.94
C ALA A 30 2.20 7.60 2.78
N ASN A 31 2.39 7.06 1.57
CA ASN A 31 1.59 7.40 0.39
C ASN A 31 0.12 7.00 0.57
N LEU A 32 -0.15 5.81 1.12
CA LEU A 32 -1.52 5.37 1.40
C LEU A 32 -2.20 6.28 2.43
N ALA A 33 -1.53 6.58 3.54
CA ALA A 33 -2.07 7.45 4.58
C ALA A 33 -2.34 8.87 4.07
N ALA A 34 -1.41 9.43 3.29
CA ALA A 34 -1.58 10.74 2.67
C ALA A 34 -2.77 10.75 1.69
N TRP A 35 -2.91 9.72 0.87
CA TRP A 35 -4.05 9.60 -0.04
C TRP A 35 -5.38 9.46 0.71
N MET A 36 -5.44 8.64 1.76
CA MET A 36 -6.65 8.49 2.58
C MET A 36 -7.06 9.80 3.23
N ALA A 37 -6.10 10.60 3.71
CA ALA A 37 -6.37 11.92 4.27
C ALA A 37 -6.92 12.89 3.19
N LEU A 38 -6.39 12.86 1.97
CA LEU A 38 -6.87 13.67 0.85
C LEU A 38 -8.26 13.23 0.35
N ALA A 39 -8.55 11.93 0.41
CA ALA A 39 -9.80 11.34 -0.06
C ALA A 39 -10.88 11.24 1.03
N GLN A 40 -10.62 11.73 2.25
CA GLN A 40 -11.44 11.47 3.43
C GLN A 40 -12.95 11.73 3.24
N ASP A 41 -13.30 12.75 2.46
CA ASP A 41 -14.69 13.16 2.20
C ASP A 41 -15.43 12.20 1.26
N HIS A 42 -14.69 11.32 0.58
CA HIS A 42 -15.20 10.31 -0.35
C HIS A 42 -15.11 8.89 0.19
N LEU A 43 -14.43 8.68 1.33
CA LEU A 43 -14.28 7.36 1.95
C LEU A 43 -15.47 7.07 2.85
N THR A 44 -16.13 5.95 2.59
CA THR A 44 -17.15 5.41 3.49
C THR A 44 -16.50 4.77 4.72
N ALA A 45 -17.30 4.50 5.75
CA ALA A 45 -16.81 3.79 6.94
C ALA A 45 -16.22 2.41 6.60
N ASP A 46 -16.79 1.70 5.62
CA ASP A 46 -16.29 0.40 5.17
C ASP A 46 -14.95 0.54 4.45
N ASP A 47 -14.78 1.59 3.65
CA ASP A 47 -13.49 1.88 2.99
C ASP A 47 -12.40 2.13 4.04
N TRP A 48 -12.71 2.88 5.10
CA TRP A 48 -11.78 3.13 6.21
C TRP A 48 -11.37 1.83 6.91
N VAL A 49 -12.29 0.89 7.09
CA VAL A 49 -11.98 -0.43 7.69
C VAL A 49 -11.02 -1.19 6.77
N VAL A 50 -11.37 -1.37 5.50
CA VAL A 50 -10.55 -2.14 4.55
C VAL A 50 -9.17 -1.53 4.35
N LEU A 51 -9.11 -0.22 4.09
CA LEU A 51 -7.84 0.48 3.87
C LEU A 51 -7.00 0.55 5.16
N GLY A 52 -7.65 0.66 6.32
CA GLY A 52 -7.00 0.56 7.63
C GLY A 52 -6.36 -0.80 7.87
N GLU A 53 -7.04 -1.89 7.53
CA GLU A 53 -6.48 -3.25 7.62
C GLU A 53 -5.28 -3.46 6.69
N ILE A 54 -5.36 -2.93 5.46
CA ILE A 54 -4.25 -2.94 4.50
C ILE A 54 -3.06 -2.17 5.08
N GLY A 55 -3.27 -0.92 5.52
CA GLY A 55 -2.23 -0.07 6.11
C GLY A 55 -1.59 -0.68 7.35
N GLY A 56 -2.39 -1.24 8.26
CA GLY A 56 -1.91 -1.90 9.47
C GLY A 56 -1.08 -3.16 9.16
N THR A 57 -1.49 -3.93 8.15
CA THR A 57 -0.73 -5.11 7.67
C THR A 57 0.62 -4.68 7.11
N LEU A 58 0.64 -3.68 6.22
CA LEU A 58 1.89 -3.14 5.66
C LEU A 58 2.82 -2.61 6.77
N TYR A 59 2.28 -1.89 7.75
CA TYR A 59 3.05 -1.34 8.86
C TYR A 59 3.67 -2.43 9.74
N ARG A 60 2.92 -3.50 10.02
CA ARG A 60 3.43 -4.66 10.76
C ARG A 60 4.58 -5.35 10.01
N GLU A 61 4.41 -5.60 8.72
CA GLU A 61 5.46 -6.23 7.90
C GLU A 61 6.72 -5.37 7.80
N GLY A 62 6.57 -4.05 7.66
CA GLY A 62 7.68 -3.10 7.70
C GLY A 62 8.41 -3.11 9.05
N ALA A 63 7.65 -3.13 10.15
CA ALA A 63 8.22 -3.17 11.50
C ALA A 63 9.00 -4.46 11.77
N SER A 64 8.52 -5.62 11.28
CA SER A 64 9.23 -6.90 11.39
C SER A 64 10.58 -6.86 10.67
N ARG A 65 10.71 -6.13 9.55
CA ARG A 65 11.98 -5.95 8.82
C ARG A 65 12.94 -4.97 9.49
N ARG A 66 12.44 -4.11 10.39
CA ARG A 66 13.23 -3.16 11.18
C ARG A 66 13.71 -3.73 12.52
N ARG A 67 13.13 -4.84 12.98
CA ARG A 67 13.60 -5.51 14.20
C ARG A 67 14.87 -6.32 13.86
N PRO A 68 16.01 -6.02 14.51
CA PRO A 68 17.25 -6.76 14.32
C PRO A 68 17.18 -8.19 14.88
#